data_AF-A0A944ANA4-F1
#
_entry.id   AF-A0A944ANA4-F1
#
_cell.length_a   1.000
_cell.length_b   1.000
_cell.length_c   1.000
_cell.angle_alpha   90.00
_cell.angle_beta   90.00
_cell.angle_gamma   90.00
#
_symmetry.space_group_name_H-M   'P 1'
#
loop_
_entity.id
_entity.type
_entity.pdbx_description
1 polymer ?
#
loop_
_entity_poly.entity_id
_entity_poly.type
_entity_poly.pdbx_seq_one_letter_code
_entity_poly.pdbx_strand_id
1 'polypeptide(L)'
;MEHLLEFIIPYIIAFLELIGVIIIFVSSVKTFGMYVLTFIKKKTYPVKQELASALALALEFKMGAEILKTVLIRDIKEILILGSIIVLRALLSFLIHFELKG
;
A
#
# COMPACT_ATOMS: atom_id res chain seq x y z
N MET A 1 -2.74 -24.07 2.91
CA MET A 1 -3.29 -22.70 2.79
C MET A 1 -2.17 -21.66 2.77
N GLU A 2 -1.27 -21.66 3.74
CA GLU A 2 -0.18 -20.66 3.81
C GLU A 2 0.80 -20.68 2.62
N HIS A 3 1.25 -21.86 2.19
CA HIS A 3 2.12 -21.98 1.00
C HIS A 3 1.43 -21.58 -0.31
N LEU A 4 0.10 -21.67 -0.37
CA LEU A 4 -0.70 -21.22 -1.52
C LEU A 4 -0.73 -19.69 -1.57
N LEU A 5 -0.83 -19.01 -0.42
CA LEU A 5 -0.78 -17.56 -0.31
C LEU A 5 0.62 -17.01 -0.62
N GLU A 6 1.67 -17.64 -0.09
CA GLU A 6 3.06 -17.27 -0.40
C GLU A 6 3.39 -17.41 -1.89
N PHE A 7 2.75 -18.36 -2.58
CA PHE A 7 2.91 -18.54 -4.01
C PHE A 7 2.09 -17.54 -4.82
N ILE A 8 0.82 -17.30 -4.47
CA ILE A 8 -0.12 -16.48 -5.26
C ILE A 8 0.08 -14.97 -5.05
N ILE A 9 0.31 -14.52 -3.82
CA ILE A 9 0.36 -13.09 -3.49
C ILE A 9 1.46 -12.34 -4.26
N PRO A 10 2.68 -12.87 -4.46
CA PRO A 10 3.71 -12.18 -5.27
C PRO A 10 3.26 -11.91 -6.71
N TYR A 11 2.53 -12.83 -7.32
CA TYR A 11 1.97 -12.61 -8.67
C TYR A 11 0.91 -11.51 -8.67
N ILE A 12 0.06 -11.44 -7.63
CA ILE A 12 -0.94 -10.38 -7.48
C ILE A 12 -0.27 -9.01 -7.27
N ILE A 13 0.77 -8.94 -6.42
CA ILE A 13 1.56 -7.71 -6.20
C ILE A 13 2.15 -7.22 -7.52
N ALA A 14 2.83 -8.10 -8.26
CA ALA A 14 3.44 -7.75 -9.54
C ALA A 14 2.39 -7.26 -10.55
N PHE A 15 1.20 -7.88 -10.56
CA PHE A 15 0.11 -7.47 -11.44
C PHE A 15 -0.46 -6.08 -11.08
N LEU A 16 -0.65 -5.79 -9.79
CA LEU A 16 -1.11 -4.48 -9.33
C LEU A 16 -0.08 -3.37 -9.62
N GLU A 17 1.21 -3.65 -9.41
CA GLU A 17 2.30 -2.74 -9.77
C GLU A 17 2.31 -2.47 -11.29
N LEU A 18 2.12 -3.51 -12.11
CA LEU A 18 2.05 -3.39 -13.56
C LEU A 18 0.88 -2.51 -14.03
N ILE A 19 -0.30 -2.66 -13.42
CA ILE A 19 -1.46 -1.81 -13.73
C ILE A 19 -1.13 -0.34 -13.46
N GLY A 20 -0.53 -0.04 -12.30
CA GLY A 20 -0.11 1.32 -11.96
C GLY A 20 0.84 1.92 -13.00
N VAL A 21 1.85 1.14 -13.43
CA VAL A 21 2.80 1.56 -14.47
C VAL A 21 2.10 1.84 -15.81
N ILE A 22 1.17 0.95 -16.22
CA ILE A 22 0.41 1.11 -17.47
C ILE A 22 -0.44 2.39 -17.44
N ILE A 23 -1.13 2.66 -16.34
CA ILE A 23 -1.97 3.85 -16.18
C ILE A 23 -1.12 5.12 -16.32
N ILE A 24 0.03 5.19 -15.63
CA ILE A 24 0.95 6.32 -15.72
C ILE A 24 1.48 6.48 -17.15
N PHE A 25 1.89 5.38 -17.79
CA PHE A 25 2.44 5.43 -19.14
C PHE A 25 1.43 5.92 -20.17
N VAL A 26 0.24 5.31 -20.22
CA VAL A 26 -0.81 5.66 -21.20
C VAL A 26 -1.29 7.10 -21.01
N SER A 27 -1.53 7.52 -19.77
CA SER A 27 -1.93 8.89 -19.46
C SER A 27 -0.84 9.90 -19.83
N SER A 28 0.42 9.61 -19.54
CA SER A 28 1.55 10.49 -19.89
C SER A 28 1.68 10.68 -21.39
N VAL A 29 1.62 9.59 -22.18
CA VAL A 29 1.70 9.64 -23.64
C VAL A 29 0.53 10.43 -24.23
N LYS A 30 -0.70 10.13 -23.79
CA LYS A 30 -1.91 10.81 -24.24
C LYS A 30 -1.87 12.31 -23.93
N THR A 31 -1.59 12.66 -22.69
CA THR A 31 -1.60 14.05 -22.22
C THR A 31 -0.44 14.85 -22.82
N PHE A 32 0.73 14.24 -23.04
CA PHE A 32 1.84 14.87 -23.77
C PHE A 32 1.49 15.13 -25.24
N GLY A 33 0.93 14.15 -25.94
CA GLY A 33 0.47 14.33 -27.32
C GLY A 33 -0.56 15.45 -27.43
N MET A 34 -1.51 15.51 -26.49
CA MET A 34 -2.52 16.55 -26.46
C MET A 34 -1.94 17.93 -26.10
N TYR A 35 -0.93 17.99 -25.23
CA TYR A 35 -0.20 19.23 -24.92
C TYR A 35 0.51 19.80 -26.16
N VAL A 36 1.21 18.96 -26.92
CA VAL A 36 1.88 19.36 -28.18
C VAL A 36 0.86 19.84 -29.22
N LEU A 37 -0.24 19.11 -29.41
CA LEU A 37 -1.32 19.51 -30.34
C LEU A 37 -1.99 20.83 -29.91
N THR A 38 -2.12 21.03 -28.60
CA THR A 38 -2.71 22.24 -28.00
C THR A 38 -1.83 23.46 -28.21
N PHE A 39 -0.51 23.31 -28.12
CA PHE A 39 0.45 24.37 -28.42
C PHE A 39 0.27 24.90 -29.86
N ILE A 40 -0.08 24.02 -30.80
CA ILE A 40 -0.35 24.37 -32.20
C ILE A 40 -1.76 24.95 -32.38
N LYS A 41 -2.77 24.45 -31.64
CA LYS A 41 -4.20 24.79 -31.84
C LYS A 41 -4.81 25.80 -30.86
N LYS A 42 -4.05 26.39 -29.92
CA LYS A 42 -4.51 27.39 -28.92
C LYS A 42 -5.83 27.02 -28.18
N LYS A 43 -6.06 25.72 -27.90
CA LYS A 43 -7.19 25.29 -27.06
C LYS A 43 -6.77 25.17 -25.60
N THR A 44 -7.68 25.34 -24.65
CA THR A 44 -7.35 25.11 -23.23
C THR A 44 -7.63 23.63 -22.91
N TYR A 45 -6.58 22.82 -22.74
CA TYR A 45 -6.72 21.44 -22.28
C TYR A 45 -6.25 21.32 -20.82
N PRO A 46 -7.04 20.71 -19.92
CA PRO A 46 -6.68 20.58 -18.49
C PRO A 46 -5.64 19.46 -18.26
N VAL A 47 -4.48 19.56 -18.92
CA VAL A 47 -3.33 18.64 -18.86
C VAL A 47 -3.01 18.23 -17.41
N LYS A 48 -2.97 19.21 -16.50
CA LYS A 48 -2.62 18.98 -15.09
C LYS A 48 -3.63 18.10 -14.36
N GLN A 49 -4.93 18.27 -14.63
CA GLN A 49 -5.99 17.52 -13.94
C GLN A 49 -5.99 16.06 -14.38
N GLU A 50 -5.81 15.79 -15.67
CA GLU A 50 -5.77 14.42 -16.19
C GLU A 50 -4.57 13.64 -15.66
N LEU A 51 -3.38 14.26 -15.65
CA LEU A 51 -2.18 13.63 -15.07
C LEU A 51 -2.32 13.42 -13.56
N ALA A 52 -2.85 14.39 -12.82
CA ALA A 52 -3.06 14.27 -11.38
C ALA A 52 -4.02 13.11 -11.05
N SER A 53 -5.11 12.96 -11.80
CA SER A 53 -6.06 11.87 -11.62
C SER A 53 -5.45 10.50 -11.95
N ALA A 54 -4.66 10.41 -13.03
CA ALA A 54 -4.01 9.16 -13.41
C ALA A 54 -2.92 8.74 -12.41
N LEU A 55 -2.14 9.71 -11.91
CA LEU A 55 -1.16 9.47 -10.86
C LEU A 55 -1.81 9.03 -9.54
N ALA A 56 -2.92 9.66 -9.13
CA ALA A 56 -3.65 9.25 -7.94
C ALA A 56 -4.15 7.80 -8.04
N LEU A 57 -4.75 7.43 -9.17
CA LEU A 57 -5.21 6.07 -9.41
C LEU A 57 -4.04 5.06 -9.39
N ALA A 58 -2.92 5.37 -10.03
CA ALA A 58 -1.74 4.51 -10.02
C ALA A 58 -1.14 4.33 -8.61
N LEU A 59 -1.22 5.37 -7.77
CA LEU A 59 -0.80 5.30 -6.37
C LEU A 59 -1.71 4.39 -5.55
N GLU A 60 -3.03 4.40 -5.78
CA GLU A 60 -3.96 3.49 -5.11
C GLU A 60 -3.62 2.01 -5.41
N PHE A 61 -3.34 1.69 -6.67
CA PHE A 61 -2.89 0.34 -7.05
C PHE A 61 -1.55 -0.03 -6.40
N LYS A 62 -0.60 0.91 -6.34
CA LYS A 62 0.70 0.69 -5.69
C LYS A 62 0.58 0.51 -4.18
N MET A 63 -0.27 1.28 -3.51
CA MET A 63 -0.58 1.11 -2.09
C MET A 63 -1.24 -0.23 -1.81
N GLY A 64 -2.17 -0.68 -2.66
CA GLY A 64 -2.75 -2.01 -2.57
C GLY A 64 -1.68 -3.11 -2.66
N ALA A 65 -0.75 -3.00 -3.60
CA ALA A 65 0.37 -3.92 -3.74
C ALA A 65 1.31 -3.91 -2.50
N GLU A 66 1.55 -2.73 -1.92
CA GLU A 66 2.38 -2.58 -0.72
C GLU A 66 1.72 -3.20 0.52
N ILE A 67 0.40 -3.04 0.69
CA ILE A 67 -0.38 -3.72 1.74
C ILE A 67 -0.31 -5.24 1.57
N LEU A 68 -0.45 -5.76 0.36
CA LEU A 68 -0.30 -7.19 0.09
C LEU A 68 1.13 -7.69 0.38
N LYS A 69 2.14 -6.84 0.17
CA LYS A 69 3.55 -7.12 0.47
C LYS A 69 3.79 -7.20 1.98
N THR A 70 3.14 -6.36 2.79
CA THR A 70 3.22 -6.44 4.26
C THR A 70 2.50 -7.66 4.84
N VAL A 71 1.45 -8.16 4.17
CA VAL A 71 0.81 -9.45 4.52
C VAL A 71 1.76 -10.64 4.32
N LEU A 72 2.70 -10.53 3.38
CA LEU A 72 3.74 -11.53 3.10
C LEU A 72 4.95 -11.46 4.07
N ILE A 73 5.23 -10.29 4.65
CA ILE A 73 6.34 -10.07 5.58
C ILE A 73 5.92 -10.57 6.97
N ARG A 74 6.42 -11.75 7.35
CA ARG A 74 6.04 -12.49 8.56
C ARG A 74 6.83 -12.10 9.83
N ASP A 75 7.01 -10.82 10.16
CA ASP A 75 7.52 -10.42 11.49
C ASP A 75 6.41 -10.16 12.53
N ILE A 76 5.19 -10.63 12.25
CA ILE A 76 4.07 -10.68 13.22
C ILE A 76 4.40 -11.55 14.44
N LYS A 77 5.29 -12.56 14.30
CA LYS A 77 5.69 -13.42 15.43
C LYS A 77 6.42 -12.64 16.52
N GLU A 78 7.36 -11.77 16.15
CA GLU A 78 8.11 -10.99 17.13
C GLU A 78 7.21 -9.95 17.82
N ILE A 79 6.34 -9.29 17.06
CA ILE A 79 5.36 -8.32 17.59
C ILE A 79 4.38 -9.02 18.57
N LEU A 80 3.94 -10.25 18.25
CA LEU A 80 3.02 -11.02 19.10
C LEU A 80 3.70 -11.55 20.37
N ILE A 81 4.97 -11.97 20.29
CA ILE A 81 5.76 -12.39 21.45
C ILE A 81 5.97 -11.19 22.38
N LEU A 82 6.36 -10.03 21.85
CA LEU A 82 6.56 -8.80 22.62
C LEU A 82 5.25 -8.32 23.28
N GLY A 83 4.13 -8.35 22.54
CA GLY A 83 2.81 -8.02 23.08
C GLY A 83 2.42 -8.93 24.25
N SER A 84 2.69 -10.23 24.13
CA SER A 84 2.38 -11.22 25.18
C SER A 84 3.20 -11.00 26.46
N ILE A 85 4.47 -10.61 26.34
CA ILE A 85 5.35 -10.29 27.48
C ILE A 85 4.84 -9.04 28.23
N ILE A 86 4.40 -8.00 27.51
CA ILE A 86 3.88 -6.77 28.11
C ILE A 86 2.59 -7.04 28.90
N VAL A 87 1.67 -7.82 28.33
CA VAL A 87 0.43 -8.23 29.00
C VAL A 87 0.74 -9.02 30.27
N LEU A 88 1.66 -10.00 30.20
CA LEU A 88 2.07 -10.79 31.36
C LEU A 88 2.66 -9.91 32.47
N ARG A 89 3.47 -8.91 32.11
CA ARG A 89 4.05 -7.95 33.06
C ARG A 89 2.99 -7.09 33.74
N ALA A 90 2.00 -6.63 32.98
CA ALA A 90 0.88 -5.86 33.52
C ALA A 90 0.05 -6.71 34.49
N LEU A 91 -0.24 -7.96 34.14
CA LEU A 91 -0.98 -8.89 35.00
C LEU A 91 -0.24 -9.21 36.30
N LEU A 92 1.06 -9.50 36.23
CA LEU A 92 1.89 -9.75 37.42
C LEU A 92 1.97 -8.52 38.33
N SER A 93 2.21 -7.34 37.75
CA SER A 93 2.25 -6.09 38.50
C SER A 93 0.90 -5.78 39.15
N PHE A 94 -0.20 -6.07 38.46
CA PHE A 94 -1.55 -5.89 38.98
C PHE A 94 -1.86 -6.89 40.11
N LEU A 95 -1.48 -8.15 39.96
CA LEU A 95 -1.68 -9.19 40.97
C LEU A 95 -0.93 -8.85 42.28
N ILE A 96 0.33 -8.43 42.19
CA ILE A 96 1.10 -7.99 43.36
C ILE A 96 0.43 -6.79 44.05
N HIS A 97 -0.08 -5.83 43.27
CA HIS A 97 -0.81 -4.69 43.86
C HIS A 97 -2.08 -5.13 44.60
N PHE A 98 -2.74 -6.19 44.11
CA PHE A 98 -3.96 -6.73 44.72
C PHE A 98 -3.66 -7.51 46.00
N GLU A 99 -2.60 -8.31 46.03
CA GLU A 99 -2.14 -8.99 47.26
C GLU A 99 -1.68 -8.00 48.35
N LEU A 100 -1.01 -6.90 47.97
CA LEU A 100 -0.51 -5.91 48.93
C LEU A 100 -1.59 -5.00 49.52
N LYS A 101 -2.81 -5.04 48.98
CA LYS A 101 -3.94 -4.20 49.43
C LYS A 101 -5.05 -5.00 50.12
N GLY A 102 -4.94 -6.34 50.10
CA GLY A 102 -5.75 -7.25 50.90
C GLY A 102 -5.03 -7.69 52.17
#